data_AF-F9Q6P7-F1
#
_entry.id   AF-F9Q6P7-F1
#
_cell.length_a   1.000
_cell.length_b   1.000
_cell.length_c   1.000
_cell.angle_alpha   90.00
_cell.angle_beta   90.00
_cell.angle_gamma   90.00
#
_symmetry.space_group_name_H-M   'P 1'
#
loop_
_entity.id
_entity.type
_entity.pdbx_description
1 polymer ?
#
loop_
_entity_poly.entity_id
_entity_poly.type
_entity_poly.pdbx_seq_one_letter_code
_entity_poly.pdbx_strand_id
1 'polypeptide(L)'
;MLNLLPRAFSKMQQTALWIDPQNALVYVDAASAKRAEDALALLRKSLGSLPVVPLAFANEPAQVLTDWILGESLPHWLTALEEAELRGSQEDSVIRCKKQPLENEEILALLQDGKKLVSKLALEWPETLSFLFNEDCTLKRLKFADPVREKNEDILKEDYTQRFDADFVLMTGILSKLTENLLDAFGGEKARLAD
;
A
#
# COMPACT_ATOMS: atom_id res chain seq x y z
N MET A 1 33.59 -19.95 12.03
CA MET A 1 32.15 -19.75 11.72
C MET A 1 31.32 -21.04 11.81
N LEU A 2 31.80 -22.21 11.37
CA LEU A 2 31.01 -23.47 11.38
C LEU A 2 30.47 -23.91 12.77
N ASN A 3 31.15 -23.60 13.87
CA ASN A 3 30.71 -24.04 15.22
C ASN A 3 29.57 -23.20 15.84
N LEU A 4 29.17 -22.10 15.20
CA LEU A 4 28.12 -21.21 15.74
C LEU A 4 26.75 -21.44 15.07
N LEU A 5 26.71 -21.95 13.84
CA LEU A 5 25.46 -22.19 13.11
C LEU A 5 24.50 -23.14 13.85
N PRO A 6 24.95 -24.26 14.47
CA PRO A 6 24.06 -25.15 15.23
C PRO A 6 23.53 -24.54 16.53
N ARG A 7 24.10 -23.42 16.98
CA ARG A 7 23.71 -22.71 18.21
C ARG A 7 22.90 -21.44 17.92
N ALA A 8 22.72 -21.09 16.64
CA ALA A 8 21.98 -19.91 16.24
C ALA A 8 20.47 -20.14 16.46
N PHE A 9 19.80 -19.16 17.04
CA PHE A 9 18.35 -19.19 17.17
C PHE A 9 17.68 -19.00 15.81
N SER A 10 16.59 -19.73 15.58
CA SER A 10 15.77 -19.55 14.39
C SER A 10 14.82 -18.37 14.58
N LYS A 11 14.71 -17.55 13.54
CA LYS A 11 13.66 -16.52 13.43
C LYS A 11 12.67 -16.97 12.38
N MET A 12 11.45 -17.31 12.81
CA MET A 12 10.36 -17.68 11.89
C MET A 12 9.65 -16.43 11.39
N GLN A 13 9.36 -16.39 10.09
CA GLN A 13 8.61 -15.31 9.46
C GLN A 13 7.63 -15.92 8.46
N GLN A 14 6.40 -15.41 8.45
CA GLN A 14 5.35 -15.81 7.51
C GLN A 14 4.97 -14.61 6.65
N THR A 15 4.77 -14.82 5.36
CA THR A 15 4.33 -13.81 4.39
C THR A 15 3.09 -14.37 3.71
N ALA A 16 1.94 -13.75 3.94
CA ALA A 16 0.71 -14.14 3.26
C ALA A 16 0.69 -13.59 1.83
N LEU A 17 0.02 -14.31 0.94
CA LEU A 17 -0.24 -13.88 -0.42
C LEU A 17 -1.68 -14.21 -0.78
N TRP A 18 -2.31 -13.35 -1.57
CA TRP A 18 -3.64 -13.56 -2.12
C TRP A 18 -3.57 -13.38 -3.63
N ILE A 19 -4.07 -14.37 -4.35
CA ILE A 19 -4.14 -14.37 -5.81
C ILE A 19 -5.57 -14.01 -6.19
N ASP A 20 -5.73 -12.90 -6.90
CA ASP A 20 -7.00 -12.43 -7.43
C ASP A 20 -7.03 -12.66 -8.96
N PRO A 21 -7.50 -13.83 -9.41
CA PRO A 21 -7.52 -14.15 -10.83
C PRO A 21 -8.56 -13.33 -11.61
N GLN A 22 -9.58 -12.78 -10.94
CA GLN A 22 -10.60 -11.98 -11.61
C GLN A 22 -10.03 -10.63 -12.07
N ASN A 23 -9.18 -10.02 -11.23
CA ASN A 23 -8.49 -8.78 -11.54
C ASN A 23 -7.06 -8.99 -12.09
N ALA A 24 -6.62 -10.24 -12.24
CA ALA A 24 -5.26 -10.62 -12.66
C ALA A 24 -4.14 -10.01 -11.77
N LEU A 25 -4.39 -9.91 -10.47
CA LEU A 25 -3.46 -9.34 -9.49
C LEU A 25 -2.99 -10.38 -8.47
N VAL A 26 -1.79 -10.16 -7.93
CA VAL A 26 -1.26 -10.90 -6.79
C VAL A 26 -0.90 -9.90 -5.70
N TYR A 27 -1.56 -10.02 -4.56
CA TYR A 27 -1.32 -9.21 -3.38
C TYR A 27 -0.35 -9.95 -2.47
N VAL A 28 0.68 -9.24 -1.97
CA VAL A 28 1.67 -9.80 -1.05
C VAL A 28 1.71 -8.97 0.21
N ASP A 29 1.45 -9.60 1.36
CA ASP A 29 1.51 -8.95 2.67
C ASP A 29 2.97 -8.77 3.11
N ALA A 30 3.61 -7.76 2.53
CA ALA A 30 5.01 -7.43 2.78
C ALA A 30 5.26 -5.93 2.68
N ALA A 31 5.96 -5.39 3.68
CA ALA A 31 6.35 -3.98 3.70
C ALA A 31 7.59 -3.64 2.84
N SER A 32 8.23 -4.63 2.20
CA SER A 32 9.40 -4.41 1.35
C SER A 32 9.34 -5.22 0.06
N ALA A 33 9.78 -4.61 -1.04
CA ALA A 33 9.83 -5.23 -2.36
C ALA A 33 10.62 -6.55 -2.35
N LYS A 34 11.79 -6.58 -1.68
CA LYS A 34 12.60 -7.81 -1.55
C LYS A 34 11.80 -8.98 -0.97
N ARG A 35 11.02 -8.74 0.09
CA ARG A 35 10.24 -9.80 0.73
C ARG A 35 9.07 -10.25 -0.16
N ALA A 36 8.47 -9.33 -0.90
CA ALA A 36 7.46 -9.68 -1.89
C ALA A 36 8.05 -10.54 -3.02
N GLU A 37 9.21 -10.15 -3.56
CA GLU A 37 9.95 -10.91 -4.57
C GLU A 37 10.37 -12.30 -4.09
N ASP A 38 10.87 -12.44 -2.86
CA ASP A 38 11.23 -13.75 -2.30
C ASP A 38 10.00 -14.69 -2.24
N ALA A 39 8.84 -14.16 -1.85
CA ALA A 39 7.58 -14.92 -1.82
C ALA A 39 7.09 -15.29 -3.23
N LEU A 40 7.13 -14.35 -4.17
CA LEU A 40 6.75 -14.58 -5.57
C LEU A 40 7.73 -15.54 -6.27
N ALA A 41 9.01 -15.50 -5.96
CA ALA A 41 10.01 -16.43 -6.47
C ALA A 41 9.75 -17.86 -5.98
N LEU A 42 9.39 -18.02 -4.70
CA LEU A 42 8.99 -19.32 -4.16
C LEU A 42 7.71 -19.84 -4.83
N LEU A 43 6.72 -18.97 -5.04
CA LEU A 43 5.48 -19.32 -5.74
C LEU A 43 5.76 -19.72 -7.20
N ARG A 44 6.58 -18.93 -7.91
CA ARG A 44 7.03 -19.22 -9.28
C ARG A 44 7.73 -20.57 -9.38
N LYS A 45 8.63 -20.88 -8.44
CA LYS A 45 9.32 -22.18 -8.39
C LYS A 45 8.33 -23.34 -8.16
N SER A 46 7.30 -23.12 -7.36
CA SER A 46 6.27 -24.12 -7.06
C SER A 46 5.33 -24.37 -8.25
N LEU A 47 5.03 -23.34 -9.03
CA LEU A 47 4.12 -23.40 -10.19
C LEU A 47 4.85 -23.68 -11.52
N GLY A 48 6.18 -23.57 -11.56
CA GLY A 48 7.00 -23.63 -12.77
C GLY A 48 7.12 -22.26 -13.47
N SER A 49 6.00 -21.56 -13.68
CA SER A 49 5.97 -20.21 -14.26
C SER A 49 5.00 -19.30 -13.53
N LEU A 50 5.37 -18.03 -13.38
CA LEU A 50 4.52 -16.96 -12.82
C LEU A 50 4.98 -15.62 -13.42
N PRO A 51 4.42 -15.23 -14.58
CA PRO A 51 4.74 -13.97 -15.26
C PRO A 51 3.98 -12.83 -14.57
N VAL A 52 4.60 -12.23 -13.56
CA VAL A 52 4.06 -11.09 -12.82
C VAL A 52 5.05 -9.95 -12.85
N VAL A 53 4.53 -8.73 -12.89
CA VAL A 53 5.27 -7.48 -12.77
C VAL A 53 4.60 -6.61 -11.70
N PRO A 54 5.34 -5.72 -11.03
CA PRO A 54 4.73 -4.76 -10.11
C PRO A 54 3.67 -3.91 -10.82
N LEU A 55 2.59 -3.60 -10.10
CA LEU A 55 1.57 -2.66 -10.57
C LEU A 55 2.20 -1.27 -10.67
N ALA A 56 1.99 -0.59 -11.81
CA ALA A 56 2.42 0.77 -12.03
C ALA A 56 1.23 1.60 -12.49
N PHE A 57 1.12 2.83 -11.97
CA PHE A 57 0.06 3.76 -12.36
C PHE A 57 0.44 4.56 -13.61
N ALA A 58 -0.57 5.02 -14.36
CA ALA A 58 -0.37 5.82 -15.56
C ALA A 58 0.28 7.17 -15.26
N ASN A 59 -0.14 7.83 -14.18
CA ASN A 59 0.44 9.09 -13.70
C ASN A 59 1.47 8.82 -12.60
N GLU A 60 2.53 9.63 -12.57
CA GLU A 60 3.62 9.49 -11.60
C GLU A 60 3.12 9.75 -10.16
N PRO A 61 3.21 8.77 -9.24
CA PRO A 61 2.54 8.89 -7.95
C PRO A 61 2.97 10.08 -7.11
N ALA A 62 4.27 10.40 -7.09
CA ALA A 62 4.79 11.54 -6.34
C ALA A 62 4.19 12.88 -6.83
N GLN A 63 3.91 13.00 -8.12
CA GLN A 63 3.26 14.19 -8.69
C GLN A 63 1.80 14.25 -8.27
N VAL A 64 1.04 13.16 -8.46
CA VAL A 64 -0.39 13.09 -8.10
C VAL A 64 -0.60 13.38 -6.61
N LEU A 65 0.22 12.79 -5.73
CA LEU A 65 0.15 13.05 -4.28
C LEU A 65 0.45 14.52 -3.94
N THR A 66 1.36 15.16 -4.67
CA THR A 66 1.67 16.58 -4.49
C THR A 66 0.51 17.46 -4.93
N ASP A 67 -0.10 17.14 -6.08
CA ASP A 67 -1.25 17.87 -6.63
C ASP A 67 -2.49 17.74 -5.75
N TRP A 68 -2.68 16.59 -5.08
CA TRP A 68 -3.73 16.40 -4.08
C TRP A 68 -3.64 17.39 -2.92
N ILE A 69 -2.41 17.64 -2.42
CA ILE A 69 -2.19 18.55 -1.31
C ILE A 69 -2.23 20.02 -1.76
N LEU A 70 -1.65 20.34 -2.92
CA LEU A 70 -1.60 21.72 -3.43
C LEU A 70 -2.95 22.21 -3.98
N GLY A 71 -3.67 21.34 -4.68
CA GLY A 71 -4.88 21.70 -5.44
C GLY A 71 -6.19 21.29 -4.77
N GLU A 72 -6.14 20.78 -3.53
CA GLU A 72 -7.30 20.20 -2.82
C GLU A 72 -8.07 19.20 -3.71
N SER A 73 -7.32 18.43 -4.51
CA SER A 73 -7.85 17.59 -5.59
C SER A 73 -7.99 16.12 -5.19
N LEU A 74 -8.02 15.83 -3.88
CA LEU A 74 -8.23 14.49 -3.36
C LEU A 74 -9.56 13.90 -3.88
N PRO A 75 -9.57 12.61 -4.26
CA PRO A 75 -10.82 11.93 -4.58
C PRO A 75 -11.81 12.01 -3.41
N HIS A 76 -13.10 12.19 -3.70
CA HIS A 76 -14.15 12.39 -2.68
C HIS A 76 -14.28 11.25 -1.65
N TRP A 77 -13.76 10.06 -1.95
CA TRP A 77 -13.80 8.88 -1.07
C TRP A 77 -12.59 8.79 -0.14
N LEU A 78 -11.63 9.71 -0.28
CA LEU A 78 -10.31 9.65 0.34
C LEU A 78 -9.99 10.94 1.08
N THR A 79 -9.42 10.79 2.27
CA THR A 79 -9.00 11.91 3.13
C THR A 79 -7.49 11.84 3.35
N ALA A 80 -6.80 12.98 3.23
CA ALA A 80 -5.41 13.09 3.63
C ALA A 80 -5.31 13.23 5.16
N LEU A 81 -4.44 12.42 5.77
CA LEU A 81 -4.15 12.48 7.19
C LEU A 81 -2.91 13.35 7.46
N GLU A 82 -2.66 13.64 8.72
CA GLU A 82 -1.59 14.53 9.19
C GLU A 82 -0.17 13.91 9.14
N GLU A 83 0.16 13.11 8.12
CA GLU A 83 1.49 12.53 7.96
C GLU A 83 1.90 12.45 6.49
N ALA A 84 3.06 13.02 6.17
CA ALA A 84 3.65 12.99 4.85
C ALA A 84 5.20 12.95 4.90
N GLU A 85 5.81 12.41 3.85
CA GLU A 85 7.25 12.55 3.59
C GLU A 85 7.43 13.34 2.28
N LEU A 86 8.28 14.36 2.31
CA LEU A 86 8.60 15.21 1.17
C LEU A 86 10.05 14.99 0.77
N ARG A 87 10.31 14.76 -0.53
CA ARG A 87 11.64 14.50 -1.08
C ARG A 87 12.00 15.58 -2.10
N GLY A 88 13.27 16.01 -2.08
CA GLY A 88 13.80 16.93 -3.09
C GLY A 88 13.84 16.31 -4.48
N SER A 89 13.52 17.11 -5.50
CA SER A 89 13.56 16.67 -6.90
C SER A 89 14.98 16.56 -7.45
N GLN A 90 15.91 17.38 -6.93
CA GLN A 90 17.31 17.45 -7.39
C GLN A 90 18.34 17.05 -6.33
N GLU A 91 17.94 17.01 -5.06
CA GLU A 91 18.81 16.70 -3.91
C GLU A 91 18.16 15.59 -3.08
N ASP A 92 18.97 14.71 -2.47
CA ASP A 92 18.50 13.65 -1.56
C ASP A 92 18.09 14.19 -0.18
N SER A 93 17.32 15.28 -0.18
CA SER A 93 16.84 15.96 1.01
C SER A 93 15.42 15.49 1.35
N VAL A 94 15.22 15.04 2.59
CA VAL A 94 13.95 14.47 3.06
C VAL A 94 13.39 15.28 4.23
N ILE A 95 12.11 15.62 4.16
CA ILE A 95 11.35 16.25 5.25
C ILE A 95 10.22 15.30 5.66
N ARG A 96 10.01 15.12 6.96
CA ARG A 96 8.93 14.25 7.48
C ARG A 96 8.00 15.07 8.36
N CYS A 97 6.75 15.14 7.96
CA CYS A 97 5.68 15.79 8.69
C CYS A 97 4.88 14.72 9.43
N LYS A 98 4.60 14.92 10.72
CA LYS A 98 3.77 14.03 11.53
C LYS A 98 2.92 14.85 12.49
N LYS A 99 1.62 14.51 12.59
CA LYS A 99 0.64 15.24 13.40
C LYS A 99 0.64 16.74 13.06
N GLN A 100 0.70 17.03 11.75
CA GLN A 100 0.64 18.37 11.19
C GLN A 100 -0.41 18.40 10.08
N PRO A 101 -1.33 19.38 10.09
CA PRO A 101 -2.22 19.63 8.96
C PRO A 101 -1.39 19.90 7.70
N LEU A 102 -1.67 19.17 6.61
CA LEU A 102 -0.89 19.27 5.38
C LEU A 102 -1.22 20.53 4.56
N GLU A 103 -2.36 21.16 4.83
CA GLU A 103 -2.78 22.47 4.29
C GLU A 103 -2.02 23.65 4.94
N ASN A 104 -1.11 23.38 5.88
CA ASN A 104 -0.29 24.41 6.51
C ASN A 104 0.59 25.13 5.48
N GLU A 105 0.63 26.47 5.54
CA GLU A 105 1.39 27.33 4.62
C GLU A 105 2.88 26.94 4.48
N GLU A 106 3.53 26.48 5.56
CA GLU A 106 4.92 26.03 5.53
C GLU A 106 5.10 24.77 4.69
N ILE A 107 4.15 23.82 4.79
CA ILE A 107 4.16 22.59 4.00
C ILE A 107 3.85 22.91 2.54
N LEU A 108 2.86 23.76 2.28
CA LEU A 108 2.52 24.19 0.93
C LEU A 108 3.68 24.92 0.26
N ALA A 109 4.40 25.80 0.98
CA ALA A 109 5.57 26.51 0.47
C ALA A 109 6.75 25.58 0.09
N LEU A 110 6.86 24.41 0.73
CA LEU A 110 7.86 23.39 0.38
C LEU A 110 7.51 22.64 -0.91
N LEU A 111 6.22 22.50 -1.22
CA LEU A 111 5.72 21.82 -2.41
C LEU A 111 5.65 22.76 -3.63
N GLN A 112 5.52 24.06 -3.42
CA GLN A 112 5.51 25.08 -4.47
C GLN A 112 6.75 25.00 -5.38
N ASP A 113 6.54 25.32 -6.65
CA ASP A 113 7.56 25.35 -7.71
C ASP A 113 8.35 24.03 -7.89
N GLY A 114 7.84 22.90 -7.38
CA GLY A 114 8.49 21.59 -7.52
C GLY A 114 9.78 21.43 -6.71
N LYS A 115 9.98 22.25 -5.66
CA LYS A 115 11.14 22.14 -4.74
C LYS A 115 11.18 20.79 -4.04
N LYS A 116 10.00 20.30 -3.64
CA LYS A 116 9.79 18.99 -3.04
C LYS A 116 8.56 18.34 -3.67
N LEU A 117 8.57 17.01 -3.72
CA LEU A 117 7.40 16.20 -4.05
C LEU A 117 7.04 15.31 -2.85
N VAL A 118 5.75 15.03 -2.69
CA VAL A 118 5.24 14.10 -1.68
C VAL A 118 5.63 12.68 -2.08
N SER A 119 6.57 12.07 -1.36
CA SER A 119 7.01 10.69 -1.58
C SER A 119 6.18 9.68 -0.78
N LYS A 120 5.55 10.12 0.32
CA LYS A 120 4.63 9.32 1.13
C LYS A 120 3.50 10.18 1.66
N LEU A 121 2.28 9.65 1.68
CA LEU A 121 1.11 10.32 2.22
C LEU A 121 0.24 9.35 3.02
N ALA A 122 -0.07 9.72 4.26
CA ALA A 122 -1.04 8.99 5.06
C ALA A 122 -2.45 9.34 4.60
N LEU A 123 -3.25 8.31 4.34
CA LEU A 123 -4.54 8.40 3.70
C LEU A 123 -5.55 7.55 4.47
N GLU A 124 -6.80 8.00 4.44
CA GLU A 124 -7.94 7.29 4.99
C GLU A 124 -9.05 7.18 3.97
N TRP A 125 -9.60 5.98 3.83
CA TRP A 125 -10.92 5.76 3.26
C TRP A 125 -11.90 5.65 4.43
N PRO A 126 -12.73 6.67 4.69
CA PRO A 126 -13.54 6.77 5.90
C PRO A 126 -14.38 5.53 6.17
N GLU A 127 -14.50 5.16 7.45
CA GLU A 127 -15.22 3.97 7.95
C GLU A 127 -14.73 2.64 7.36
N THR A 128 -13.62 2.62 6.60
CA THR A 128 -13.14 1.44 5.87
C THR A 128 -11.73 1.07 6.28
N LEU A 129 -10.72 1.88 5.93
CA LEU A 129 -9.33 1.62 6.28
C LEU A 129 -8.46 2.89 6.19
N SER A 130 -7.30 2.83 6.83
CA SER A 130 -6.22 3.83 6.70
C SER A 130 -4.92 3.16 6.31
N PHE A 131 -4.05 3.89 5.61
CA PHE A 131 -2.78 3.40 5.10
C PHE A 131 -1.81 4.55 4.81
N LEU A 132 -0.52 4.23 4.70
CA LEU A 132 0.51 5.10 4.16
C LEU A 132 0.78 4.66 2.74
N PHE A 133 0.42 5.50 1.78
CA PHE A 133 0.77 5.29 0.38
C PHE A 133 2.16 5.86 0.11
N ASN A 134 2.97 5.12 -0.63
CA ASN A 134 4.32 5.53 -1.02
C ASN A 134 4.40 5.69 -2.54
N GLU A 135 5.32 6.53 -3.00
CA GLU A 135 5.59 6.76 -4.43
C GLU A 135 5.98 5.48 -5.20
N ASP A 136 6.51 4.46 -4.52
CA ASP A 136 6.80 3.13 -5.06
C ASP A 136 5.56 2.22 -5.19
N CYS A 137 4.36 2.81 -5.08
CA CYS A 137 3.06 2.15 -5.13
C CYS A 137 2.77 1.17 -3.97
N THR A 138 3.63 1.11 -2.94
CA THR A 138 3.40 0.23 -1.79
C THR A 138 2.44 0.85 -0.78
N LEU A 139 1.52 0.03 -0.27
CA LEU A 139 0.63 0.36 0.84
C LEU A 139 1.25 -0.12 2.16
N LYS A 140 1.57 0.80 3.07
CA LYS A 140 2.16 0.48 4.38
C LYS A 140 1.20 0.82 5.51
N ARG A 141 1.36 0.16 6.65
CA ARG A 141 0.57 0.41 7.86
C ARG A 141 -0.94 0.35 7.60
N LEU A 142 -1.38 -0.60 6.77
CA LEU A 142 -2.79 -0.80 6.48
C LEU A 142 -3.53 -1.18 7.76
N LYS A 143 -4.59 -0.45 8.07
CA LYS A 143 -5.41 -0.65 9.27
C LYS A 143 -6.88 -0.51 8.90
N PHE A 144 -7.63 -1.60 9.01
CA PHE A 144 -9.08 -1.59 8.87
C PHE A 144 -9.74 -0.82 10.02
N ALA A 145 -10.78 -0.07 9.71
CA ALA A 145 -11.59 0.65 10.69
C ALA A 145 -12.39 -0.34 11.55
N ASP A 146 -12.76 0.08 12.76
CA ASP A 146 -13.49 -0.79 13.69
C ASP A 146 -14.84 -1.28 13.14
N PRO A 147 -15.65 -0.47 12.42
CA PRO A 147 -16.88 -0.97 11.78
C PRO A 147 -16.66 -2.12 10.80
N VAL A 148 -15.52 -2.18 10.11
CA VAL A 148 -15.16 -3.30 9.23
C VAL A 148 -14.83 -4.55 10.05
N ARG A 149 -14.06 -4.38 11.12
CA ARG A 149 -13.60 -5.47 11.99
C ARG A 149 -14.75 -6.09 12.80
N GLU A 150 -15.77 -5.29 13.08
CA GLU A 150 -16.96 -5.68 13.83
C GLU A 150 -18.00 -6.42 12.96
N LYS A 151 -17.91 -6.37 11.62
CA LYS A 151 -18.95 -6.91 10.71
C LYS A 151 -19.29 -8.39 10.92
N ASN A 152 -18.32 -9.20 11.33
CA ASN A 152 -18.48 -10.63 11.50
C ASN A 152 -18.41 -11.05 12.99
N GLU A 153 -18.63 -10.12 13.92
CA GLU A 153 -18.53 -10.40 15.37
C GLU A 153 -19.53 -11.42 15.90
N ASP A 154 -20.64 -11.60 15.21
CA ASP A 154 -21.67 -12.60 15.48
C ASP A 154 -21.22 -14.04 15.25
N ILE A 155 -20.17 -14.26 14.44
CA ILE A 155 -19.55 -15.59 14.28
C ILE A 155 -18.81 -15.97 15.56
N LEU A 156 -19.19 -17.11 16.14
CA LEU A 156 -18.59 -17.66 17.36
C LEU A 156 -17.07 -17.80 17.21
N LYS A 157 -16.32 -17.36 18.22
CA LYS A 157 -14.84 -17.37 18.20
C LYS A 157 -14.23 -18.77 18.07
N GLU A 158 -14.99 -19.81 18.40
CA GLU A 158 -14.56 -21.21 18.28
C GLU A 158 -14.64 -21.74 16.85
N ASP A 159 -15.45 -21.12 15.98
CA ASP A 159 -15.50 -21.48 14.55
C ASP A 159 -14.45 -20.69 13.76
N TYR A 160 -13.18 -21.04 14.00
CA TYR A 160 -12.04 -20.40 13.34
C TYR A 160 -12.11 -20.46 11.81
N THR A 161 -12.62 -21.55 11.25
CA THR A 161 -12.67 -21.74 9.80
C THR A 161 -13.71 -20.81 9.19
N GLN A 162 -14.92 -20.77 9.76
CA GLN A 162 -15.97 -19.88 9.29
C GLN A 162 -15.60 -18.41 9.48
N ARG A 163 -14.98 -18.06 10.61
CA ARG A 163 -14.52 -16.70 10.89
C ARG A 163 -13.46 -16.25 9.88
N PHE A 164 -12.47 -17.10 9.63
CA PHE A 164 -11.41 -16.80 8.66
C PHE A 164 -11.98 -16.61 7.26
N ASP A 165 -12.88 -17.49 6.81
CA ASP A 165 -13.51 -17.38 5.49
C ASP A 165 -14.27 -16.06 5.33
N ALA A 166 -15.13 -15.73 6.30
CA ALA A 166 -15.91 -14.49 6.29
C ALA A 166 -15.02 -13.23 6.33
N ASP A 167 -14.00 -13.20 7.20
CA ASP A 167 -13.07 -12.09 7.30
C ASP A 167 -12.21 -11.96 6.03
N PHE A 168 -11.80 -13.08 5.43
CA PHE A 168 -11.02 -13.09 4.20
C PHE A 168 -11.82 -12.57 3.01
N VAL A 169 -13.07 -12.97 2.85
CA VAL A 169 -13.96 -12.45 1.79
C VAL A 169 -14.19 -10.95 1.96
N LEU A 170 -14.43 -10.49 3.19
CA LEU A 170 -14.60 -9.05 3.48
C LEU A 170 -13.33 -8.26 3.16
N MET A 171 -12.17 -8.73 3.64
CA MET A 171 -10.88 -8.09 3.44
C MET A 171 -10.54 -7.99 1.96
N THR A 172 -10.64 -9.10 1.21
CA THR A 172 -10.31 -9.15 -0.21
C THR A 172 -11.22 -8.25 -1.03
N GLY A 173 -12.53 -8.23 -0.77
CA GLY A 173 -13.45 -7.32 -1.45
C GLY A 173 -13.11 -5.84 -1.24
N ILE A 174 -12.74 -5.44 -0.01
CA ILE A 174 -12.31 -4.06 0.28
C ILE A 174 -11.00 -3.73 -0.44
N LEU A 175 -10.01 -4.63 -0.43
CA LEU A 175 -8.70 -4.40 -1.04
C LEU A 175 -8.77 -4.39 -2.58
N SER A 176 -9.58 -5.23 -3.21
CA SER A 176 -9.87 -5.14 -4.65
C SER A 176 -10.45 -3.77 -4.97
N LYS A 177 -11.47 -3.31 -4.21
CA LYS A 177 -12.12 -2.03 -4.47
C LYS A 177 -11.19 -0.84 -4.22
N LEU A 178 -10.33 -0.91 -3.19
CA LEU A 178 -9.29 0.09 -2.95
C LEU A 178 -8.34 0.17 -4.15
N THR A 179 -7.93 -0.98 -4.71
CA THR A 179 -7.02 -1.02 -5.86
C THR A 179 -7.66 -0.39 -7.10
N GLU A 180 -8.92 -0.72 -7.38
CA GLU A 180 -9.72 -0.12 -8.45
C GLU A 180 -9.80 1.40 -8.30
N ASN A 181 -10.20 1.88 -7.10
CA ASN A 181 -10.32 3.31 -6.84
C ASN A 181 -8.98 4.05 -6.94
N LEU A 182 -7.88 3.41 -6.51
CA LEU A 182 -6.54 3.97 -6.67
C LEU A 182 -6.13 4.01 -8.16
N LEU A 183 -6.37 2.95 -8.92
CA LEU A 183 -6.12 2.96 -10.36
C LEU A 183 -6.84 4.13 -11.02
N ASP A 184 -8.13 4.33 -10.74
CA ASP A 184 -8.90 5.47 -11.27
C ASP A 184 -8.29 6.82 -10.85
N ALA A 185 -7.94 6.96 -9.56
CA ALA A 185 -7.38 8.19 -9.01
C ALA A 185 -5.99 8.56 -9.58
N PHE A 186 -5.20 7.56 -9.98
CA PHE A 186 -3.88 7.75 -10.59
C PHE A 186 -3.89 7.61 -12.12
N GLY A 187 -5.06 7.66 -12.77
CA GLY A 187 -5.19 7.71 -14.23
C GLY A 187 -5.14 6.36 -14.95
N GLY A 188 -5.29 5.26 -14.22
CA GLY A 188 -5.30 3.88 -14.71
C GLY A 188 -4.00 3.13 -14.49
N GLU A 189 -3.94 1.88 -14.97
CA GLU A 189 -2.70 1.11 -15.05
C GLU A 189 -1.81 1.70 -16.15
N LYS A 190 -0.51 1.81 -15.90
CA LYS A 190 0.48 2.23 -16.90
C LYS A 190 0.39 1.30 -18.09
N ALA A 191 0.04 1.86 -19.26
CA ALA A 191 0.05 1.11 -20.51
C ALA A 191 1.44 0.50 -20.69
N ARG A 192 1.51 -0.83 -20.77
CA ARG A 192 2.74 -1.48 -21.18
C ARG A 192 2.98 -1.07 -22.62
N LEU A 193 4.10 -0.39 -22.88
CA LEU A 193 4.58 -0.26 -24.25
C LEU A 193 4.63 -1.69 -24.78
N ALA A 194 3.80 -1.98 -25.78
CA ALA A 194 3.84 -3.27 -26.44
C ALA A 194 5.23 -3.38 -27.08
N ASP A 195 6.02 -4.35 -26.62
CA ASP A 195 7.23 -4.80 -27.32
C ASP A 195 6.84 -5.42 -28.68
#